data_AF-A0A930EEW8-F1
#
_entry.id   AF-A0A930EEW8-F1
#
_cell.length_a   1.000
_cell.length_b   1.000
_cell.length_c   1.000
_cell.angle_alpha   90.00
_cell.angle_beta   90.00
_cell.angle_gamma   90.00
#
_symmetry.space_group_name_H-M   'P 1'
#
loop_
_entity.id
_entity.type
_entity.pdbx_description
1 polymer ?
#
loop_
_entity_poly.entity_id
_entity_poly.type
_entity_poly.pdbx_seq_one_letter_code
_entity_poly.pdbx_strand_id
1 'polypeptide(L)'
;EKGMKELVSDLNVCSKRGLSERFDSTIGGNTVLMPFGGIKQRTPIQAMVHKIPMLEGECSTVSMMSYGFNPYILEQSPYHGAYLAIVESVAKLIATGASYDRIYLSLQEYFEKLGDNDKSWGKAFSAVLGAFRAQMELGIGAIGGKDSMSGTFEDIHVPPTLISFAVTTDELCKVVSPEFKGRGHEVVWLRPELGEDGLPKAESLIKNFKLVRTLVDNGLVAACYTPGFGGPAEAVFKMAIGNNIGFEFDEGVSMREMFGYAYGSFIIETSKNIDLTADMKLLGKTVSRESIGSKKGRVRLLALNALYEGKLEPVYSCNIKTSDESIPEMIYRTRSDEAPGSTVDKPRFLIPVFPGTNCEYDTARAVEKAGGEAEIFVVNNLTADHLKRSVKEFAAALAKANVLFIPGGFSGADEPDGSGKFITSFLRNEAISVELMKLLNERDGLVAGICNGFQALIKLGLLPYGEIGVQKENSPTLTFNNIGRHQSKLVRTKVCSTRSPWLRKASVGQILTVPISHGEGRFVANTNDIDTM
;
A
#
# COMPACT_ATOMS: atom_id res chain seq x y z
N GLU A 1 22.59 -22.04 -3.01
CA GLU A 1 21.53 -21.96 -4.04
C GLU A 1 20.27 -22.70 -3.63
N LYS A 2 20.31 -24.03 -3.44
CA LYS A 2 19.14 -24.86 -3.04
C LYS A 2 18.31 -24.23 -1.90
N GLY A 3 18.95 -23.92 -0.76
CA GLY A 3 18.26 -23.32 0.38
C GLY A 3 17.58 -21.97 0.09
N MET A 4 18.14 -21.12 -0.79
CA MET A 4 17.47 -19.87 -1.19
C MET A 4 16.23 -20.13 -2.05
N LYS A 5 16.29 -21.12 -2.97
CA LYS A 5 15.16 -21.48 -3.82
C LYS A 5 14.01 -22.09 -3.00
N GLU A 6 14.33 -22.96 -2.05
CA GLU A 6 13.36 -23.53 -1.11
C GLU A 6 12.73 -22.43 -0.26
N LEU A 7 13.56 -21.55 0.31
CA LEU A 7 13.12 -20.43 1.13
C LEU A 7 12.10 -19.53 0.42
N VAL A 8 12.41 -19.03 -0.78
CA VAL A 8 11.50 -18.09 -1.47
C VAL A 8 10.22 -18.75 -2.00
N SER A 9 10.20 -20.08 -2.07
CA SER A 9 9.04 -20.87 -2.52
C SER A 9 8.15 -21.33 -1.36
N ASP A 10 8.56 -21.09 -0.10
CA ASP A 10 7.78 -21.41 1.10
C ASP A 10 6.55 -20.51 1.18
N LEU A 11 5.40 -21.05 1.60
CA LEU A 11 4.15 -20.30 1.68
C LEU A 11 4.20 -19.13 2.69
N ASN A 12 5.04 -19.24 3.72
CA ASN A 12 5.23 -18.19 4.72
C ASN A 12 6.11 -17.05 4.19
N VAL A 13 6.92 -17.33 3.17
CA VAL A 13 7.90 -16.39 2.63
C VAL A 13 7.47 -15.78 1.30
N CYS A 14 6.86 -16.57 0.40
CA CYS A 14 6.56 -16.23 -0.98
C CYS A 14 5.73 -14.95 -1.16
N SER A 15 5.63 -14.47 -2.40
CA SER A 15 4.98 -13.20 -2.69
C SER A 15 3.49 -13.24 -2.39
N LYS A 16 3.06 -12.27 -1.59
CA LYS A 16 1.64 -11.99 -1.34
C LYS A 16 1.16 -10.78 -2.17
N ARG A 17 1.95 -10.32 -3.15
CA ARG A 17 1.66 -9.10 -3.93
C ARG A 17 0.32 -9.20 -4.66
N GLY A 18 0.05 -10.32 -5.34
CA GLY A 18 -1.22 -10.50 -6.06
C GLY A 18 -2.46 -10.44 -5.17
N LEU A 19 -2.34 -10.85 -3.90
CA LEU A 19 -3.40 -10.71 -2.90
C LEU A 19 -3.50 -9.25 -2.44
N SER A 20 -2.38 -8.64 -2.05
CA SER A 20 -2.35 -7.28 -1.51
C SER A 20 -2.83 -6.23 -2.50
N GLU A 21 -2.48 -6.36 -3.78
CA GLU A 21 -2.91 -5.44 -4.84
C GLU A 21 -4.44 -5.47 -5.09
N ARG A 22 -5.19 -6.38 -4.45
CA ARG A 22 -6.66 -6.39 -4.50
C ARG A 22 -7.29 -5.34 -3.60
N PHE A 23 -6.52 -4.77 -2.69
CA PHE A 23 -7.00 -3.81 -1.69
C PHE A 23 -6.37 -2.45 -1.96
N ASP A 24 -7.18 -1.41 -1.88
CA ASP A 24 -6.71 -0.03 -2.04
C ASP A 24 -5.68 0.31 -0.95
N SER A 25 -4.57 0.94 -1.35
CA SER A 25 -3.53 1.42 -0.44
C SER A 25 -3.22 2.91 -0.62
N THR A 26 -4.11 3.68 -1.24
CA THR A 26 -3.86 5.03 -1.76
C THR A 26 -4.95 6.04 -1.39
N ILE A 27 -6.14 5.57 -1.06
CA ILE A 27 -7.28 6.41 -0.69
C ILE A 27 -7.00 7.28 0.54
N GLY A 28 -7.47 8.52 0.50
CA GLY A 28 -7.19 9.54 1.51
C GLY A 28 -5.83 10.21 1.35
N GLY A 29 -5.02 9.84 0.34
CA GLY A 29 -3.75 10.51 0.01
C GLY A 29 -2.69 10.51 1.10
N ASN A 30 -2.82 9.65 2.12
CA ASN A 30 -2.00 9.67 3.33
C ASN A 30 -1.03 8.50 3.46
N THR A 31 -1.03 7.55 2.52
CA THR A 31 -0.07 6.43 2.52
C THR A 31 1.35 6.94 2.32
N VAL A 32 2.23 6.61 3.26
CA VAL A 32 3.66 6.94 3.18
C VAL A 32 4.44 5.79 2.56
N LEU A 33 4.17 4.57 3.03
CA LEU A 33 4.78 3.35 2.50
C LEU A 33 3.70 2.51 1.80
N MET A 34 3.82 2.35 0.48
CA MET A 34 3.02 1.38 -0.26
C MET A 34 3.34 -0.05 0.22
N PRO A 35 2.40 -1.01 0.16
CA PRO A 35 2.62 -2.37 0.67
C PRO A 35 3.86 -3.07 0.09
N PHE A 36 4.24 -2.69 -1.14
CA PHE A 36 5.47 -3.13 -1.79
C PHE A 36 6.32 -1.95 -2.26
N GLY A 37 7.52 -1.82 -1.69
CA GLY A 37 8.48 -0.77 -1.94
C GLY A 37 9.46 -1.06 -3.08
N GLY A 38 10.31 -0.05 -3.33
CA GLY A 38 11.29 -0.02 -4.41
C GLY A 38 10.72 0.26 -5.81
N ILE A 39 11.60 0.56 -6.76
CA ILE A 39 11.26 0.92 -8.14
C ILE A 39 10.47 -0.22 -8.83
N LYS A 40 10.71 -1.47 -8.42
CA LYS A 40 10.01 -2.66 -8.93
C LYS A 40 8.74 -3.01 -8.13
N GLN A 41 8.45 -2.32 -7.03
CA GLN A 41 7.31 -2.61 -6.15
C GLN A 41 7.25 -4.09 -5.77
N ARG A 42 8.35 -4.59 -5.18
CA ARG A 42 8.56 -6.02 -4.89
C ARG A 42 8.95 -6.30 -3.44
N THR A 43 9.53 -5.34 -2.73
CA THR A 43 9.89 -5.54 -1.33
C THR A 43 8.67 -5.31 -0.45
N PRO A 44 8.13 -6.32 0.24
CA PRO A 44 7.03 -6.09 1.18
C PRO A 44 7.50 -5.23 2.36
N ILE A 45 6.68 -4.26 2.77
CA ILE A 45 6.94 -3.44 3.95
C ILE A 45 6.69 -4.24 5.24
N GLN A 46 7.36 -3.85 6.34
CA GLN A 46 7.20 -4.52 7.64
C GLN A 46 6.16 -3.88 8.55
N ALA A 47 5.89 -2.59 8.33
CA ALA A 47 4.85 -1.84 9.02
C ALA A 47 4.07 -1.00 8.02
N MET A 48 2.76 -0.92 8.24
CA MET A 48 1.87 0.04 7.62
C MET A 48 2.25 1.44 8.14
N VAL A 49 2.35 2.44 7.27
CA VAL A 49 2.67 3.84 7.65
C VAL A 49 1.80 4.82 6.86
N HIS A 50 0.98 5.59 7.59
CA HIS A 50 0.11 6.62 7.00
C HIS A 50 0.22 7.92 7.79
N LYS A 51 0.18 9.07 7.11
CA LYS A 51 -0.02 10.37 7.78
C LYS A 51 -1.37 10.39 8.49
N ILE A 52 -1.45 11.09 9.62
CA ILE A 52 -2.74 11.34 10.27
C ILE A 52 -3.58 12.25 9.36
N PRO A 53 -4.81 11.85 8.98
CA PRO A 53 -5.66 12.68 8.14
C PRO A 53 -6.11 13.92 8.93
N MET A 54 -5.88 15.09 8.34
CA MET A 54 -6.39 16.39 8.82
C MET A 54 -7.48 16.87 7.87
N LEU A 55 -8.52 17.56 8.34
CA LEU A 55 -9.49 18.21 7.45
C LEU A 55 -8.85 19.38 6.70
N GLU A 56 -8.04 20.16 7.41
CA GLU A 56 -7.30 21.32 6.89
C GLU A 56 -5.80 21.18 7.20
N GLY A 57 -4.96 21.67 6.29
CA GLY A 57 -3.51 21.66 6.45
C GLY A 57 -2.83 20.32 6.15
N GLU A 58 -1.57 20.20 6.56
CA GLU A 58 -0.73 19.00 6.39
C GLU A 58 -0.21 18.55 7.77
N CYS A 59 -0.08 17.24 7.95
CA CYS A 59 0.47 16.64 9.17
C CYS A 59 1.73 15.85 8.84
N SER A 60 2.82 16.08 9.58
CA SER A 60 4.04 15.27 9.49
C SER A 60 3.97 14.02 10.39
N THR A 61 3.06 13.98 11.35
CA THR A 61 2.88 12.80 12.21
C THR A 61 2.28 11.65 11.41
N VAL A 62 2.90 10.48 11.55
CA VAL A 62 2.47 9.23 10.94
C VAL A 62 1.98 8.25 11.99
N SER A 63 0.89 7.55 11.69
CA SER A 63 0.48 6.33 12.39
C SER A 63 1.20 5.14 11.78
N MET A 64 1.69 4.25 12.65
CA MET A 64 2.44 3.06 12.27
C MET A 64 1.82 1.83 12.92
N MET A 65 1.68 0.75 12.14
CA MET A 65 1.15 -0.53 12.63
C MET A 65 1.92 -1.69 12.02
N SER A 66 2.23 -2.69 12.84
CA SER A 66 2.85 -3.94 12.39
C SER A 66 2.24 -5.13 13.14
N TYR A 67 2.66 -6.33 12.78
CA TYR A 67 2.23 -7.55 13.46
C TYR A 67 3.35 -8.58 13.58
N GLY A 68 3.26 -9.47 14.57
CA GLY A 68 4.19 -10.57 14.80
C GLY A 68 3.45 -11.85 15.11
N PHE A 69 3.90 -12.95 14.50
CA PHE A 69 3.28 -14.28 14.62
C PHE A 69 4.13 -15.34 13.89
N ASN A 70 4.40 -16.46 14.57
CA ASN A 70 4.95 -17.66 13.94
C ASN A 70 4.20 -18.91 14.42
N PRO A 71 3.40 -19.57 13.55
CA PRO A 71 2.57 -20.71 13.95
C PRO A 71 3.42 -21.90 14.41
N TYR A 72 4.59 -22.13 13.82
CA TYR A 72 5.42 -23.30 14.13
C TYR A 72 6.13 -23.17 15.48
N ILE A 73 6.45 -21.94 15.90
CA ILE A 73 7.01 -21.71 17.24
C ILE A 73 5.88 -21.86 18.27
N LEU A 74 4.71 -21.26 18.03
CA LEU A 74 3.57 -21.36 18.93
C LEU A 74 3.06 -22.79 19.09
N GLU A 75 3.08 -23.59 18.03
CA GLU A 75 2.72 -25.01 18.09
C GLU A 75 3.67 -25.81 18.98
N GLN A 76 4.97 -25.52 18.93
CA GLN A 76 5.98 -26.18 19.77
C GLN A 76 6.01 -25.65 21.20
N SER A 77 5.88 -24.34 21.37
CA SER A 77 5.88 -23.66 22.66
C SER A 77 5.03 -22.39 22.59
N PRO A 78 3.77 -22.45 23.05
CA PRO A 78 2.89 -21.28 23.08
C PRO A 78 3.51 -20.11 23.85
N TYR A 79 4.23 -20.39 24.93
CA TYR A 79 4.99 -19.41 25.70
C TYR A 79 6.04 -18.65 24.87
N HIS A 80 6.97 -19.36 24.22
CA HIS A 80 8.03 -18.73 23.43
C HIS A 80 7.44 -18.02 22.21
N GLY A 81 6.47 -18.67 21.56
CA GLY A 81 5.82 -18.13 20.38
C GLY A 81 5.09 -16.82 20.65
N ALA A 82 4.39 -16.71 21.78
CA ALA A 82 3.70 -15.49 22.19
C ALA A 82 4.67 -14.37 22.60
N TYR A 83 5.75 -14.71 23.31
CA TYR A 83 6.82 -13.75 23.61
C TYR A 83 7.43 -13.18 22.32
N LEU A 84 7.82 -14.06 21.40
CA LEU A 84 8.44 -13.67 20.14
C LEU A 84 7.48 -12.97 19.18
N ALA A 85 6.16 -13.22 19.27
CA ALA A 85 5.16 -12.47 18.52
C ALA A 85 5.20 -10.98 18.89
N ILE A 86 5.30 -10.64 20.18
CA ILE A 86 5.45 -9.25 20.64
C ILE A 86 6.80 -8.69 20.22
N VAL A 87 7.89 -9.45 20.37
CA VAL A 87 9.22 -8.99 19.93
C VAL A 87 9.24 -8.69 18.43
N GLU A 88 8.62 -9.53 17.61
CA GLU A 88 8.58 -9.35 16.15
C GLU A 88 7.76 -8.11 15.75
N SER A 89 6.57 -7.91 16.32
CA SER A 89 5.73 -6.75 15.99
C SER A 89 6.44 -5.45 16.38
N VAL A 90 7.01 -5.39 17.59
CA VAL A 90 7.79 -4.23 18.06
C VAL A 90 9.01 -4.00 17.16
N ALA A 91 9.81 -5.03 16.88
CA ALA A 91 11.00 -4.90 16.04
C ALA A 91 10.67 -4.42 14.62
N LYS A 92 9.52 -4.81 14.04
CA LYS A 92 9.08 -4.30 12.73
C LYS A 92 8.80 -2.80 12.75
N LEU A 93 8.22 -2.26 13.83
CA LEU A 93 8.01 -0.81 13.97
C LEU A 93 9.37 -0.09 14.07
N ILE A 94 10.26 -0.57 14.93
CA ILE A 94 11.60 0.02 15.13
C ILE A 94 12.42 -0.04 13.83
N ALA A 95 12.37 -1.14 13.09
CA ALA A 95 13.04 -1.27 11.79
C ALA A 95 12.49 -0.28 10.75
N THR A 96 11.24 0.14 10.91
CA THR A 96 10.59 1.16 10.06
C THR A 96 10.84 2.59 10.57
N GLY A 97 11.64 2.74 11.64
CA GLY A 97 12.10 4.03 12.17
C GLY A 97 11.39 4.54 13.43
N ALA A 98 10.39 3.80 13.94
CA ALA A 98 9.65 4.20 15.12
C ALA A 98 10.53 4.29 16.38
N SER A 99 10.23 5.23 17.27
CA SER A 99 10.73 5.19 18.65
C SER A 99 10.05 4.06 19.44
N TYR A 100 10.80 3.51 20.40
CA TYR A 100 10.31 2.51 21.34
C TYR A 100 9.41 3.10 22.45
N ASP A 101 9.51 4.41 22.73
CA ASP A 101 8.93 5.03 23.93
C ASP A 101 7.39 4.99 24.01
N ARG A 102 6.69 4.84 22.88
CA ARG A 102 5.22 4.96 22.79
C ARG A 102 4.59 3.89 21.92
N ILE A 103 4.95 2.64 22.14
CA ILE A 103 4.34 1.49 21.47
C ILE A 103 3.22 0.94 22.36
N TYR A 104 2.12 0.54 21.73
CA TYR A 104 1.02 -0.16 22.38
C TYR A 104 0.62 -1.39 21.57
N LEU A 105 -0.01 -2.36 22.23
CA LEU A 105 -0.36 -3.64 21.60
C LEU A 105 -1.87 -3.84 21.49
N SER A 106 -2.27 -4.62 20.48
CA SER A 106 -3.51 -5.37 20.47
C SER A 106 -3.20 -6.85 20.30
N LEU A 107 -3.66 -7.71 21.20
CA LEU A 107 -3.39 -9.15 21.14
C LEU A 107 -4.61 -9.89 20.60
N GLN A 108 -4.42 -10.72 19.57
CA GLN A 108 -5.47 -11.58 19.03
C GLN A 108 -5.18 -13.03 19.36
N GLU A 109 -6.09 -13.65 20.09
CA GLU A 109 -5.96 -15.00 20.63
C GLU A 109 -6.91 -15.94 19.89
N TYR A 110 -6.37 -16.99 19.26
CA TYR A 110 -7.16 -17.98 18.54
C TYR A 110 -6.69 -19.38 18.93
N PHE A 111 -7.58 -20.14 19.57
CA PHE A 111 -7.26 -21.45 20.09
C PHE A 111 -8.35 -22.46 19.74
N GLU A 112 -8.00 -23.73 19.86
CA GLU A 112 -8.94 -24.82 19.79
C GLU A 112 -10.07 -24.66 20.83
N LYS A 113 -11.18 -25.35 20.60
CA LYS A 113 -12.28 -25.42 21.56
C LYS A 113 -11.78 -25.98 22.89
N LEU A 114 -11.80 -25.15 23.93
CA LEU A 114 -11.18 -25.47 25.23
C LEU A 114 -12.00 -26.51 26.03
N GLY A 115 -13.30 -26.29 26.19
CA GLY A 115 -14.17 -27.13 27.04
C GLY A 115 -13.60 -27.31 28.46
N ASP A 116 -13.75 -28.50 29.02
CA ASP A 116 -13.18 -28.90 30.31
C ASP A 116 -11.79 -29.57 30.17
N ASN A 117 -11.05 -29.25 29.10
CA ASN A 117 -9.77 -29.89 28.79
C ASN A 117 -8.57 -29.07 29.33
N ASP A 118 -7.96 -29.56 30.41
CA ASP A 118 -6.83 -28.89 31.06
C ASP A 118 -5.62 -28.65 30.14
N LYS A 119 -5.36 -29.55 29.17
CA LYS A 119 -4.24 -29.38 28.23
C LYS A 119 -4.50 -28.22 27.26
N SER A 120 -5.73 -28.06 26.80
CA SER A 120 -6.14 -26.99 25.88
C SER A 120 -6.08 -25.65 26.59
N TRP A 121 -6.59 -25.58 27.82
CA TRP A 121 -6.41 -24.43 28.71
C TRP A 121 -4.93 -24.13 28.99
N GLY A 122 -4.11 -25.17 29.19
CA GLY A 122 -2.68 -25.03 29.38
C GLY A 122 -1.96 -24.36 28.21
N LYS A 123 -2.36 -24.65 26.96
CA LYS A 123 -1.80 -23.98 25.76
C LYS A 123 -2.15 -22.49 25.73
N ALA A 124 -3.42 -22.13 25.95
CA ALA A 124 -3.87 -20.75 25.99
C ALA A 124 -3.20 -19.97 27.12
N PHE A 125 -3.20 -20.53 28.34
CA PHE A 125 -2.55 -19.93 29.50
C PHE A 125 -1.04 -19.75 29.28
N SER A 126 -0.37 -20.74 28.70
CA SER A 126 1.06 -20.67 28.36
C SER A 126 1.38 -19.52 27.39
N ALA A 127 0.55 -19.32 26.36
CA ALA A 127 0.71 -18.20 25.44
C ALA A 127 0.51 -16.85 26.14
N VAL A 128 -0.56 -16.71 26.93
CA VAL A 128 -0.82 -15.47 27.68
C VAL A 128 0.32 -15.16 28.67
N LEU A 129 0.90 -16.16 29.33
CA LEU A 129 2.06 -15.97 30.20
C LEU A 129 3.31 -15.51 29.43
N GLY A 130 3.56 -16.07 28.24
CA GLY A 130 4.67 -15.63 27.39
C GLY A 130 4.50 -14.19 26.91
N ALA A 131 3.29 -13.84 26.48
CA ALA A 131 2.92 -12.48 26.12
C ALA A 131 3.01 -11.51 27.32
N PHE A 132 2.56 -11.94 28.50
CA PHE A 132 2.64 -11.15 29.72
C PHE A 132 4.10 -10.86 30.10
N ARG A 133 4.98 -11.87 30.04
CA ARG A 133 6.42 -11.66 30.28
C ARG A 133 7.00 -10.64 29.31
N ALA A 134 6.73 -10.75 28.01
CA ALA A 134 7.22 -9.78 27.03
C ALA A 134 6.70 -8.36 27.31
N GLN A 135 5.42 -8.21 27.65
CA GLN A 135 4.84 -6.91 28.03
C GLN A 135 5.53 -6.30 29.26
N MET A 136 5.76 -7.11 30.30
CA MET A 136 6.40 -6.64 31.54
C MET A 136 7.87 -6.30 31.33
N GLU A 137 8.61 -7.14 30.61
CA GLU A 137 10.03 -6.95 30.32
C GLU A 137 10.28 -5.76 29.38
N LEU A 138 9.42 -5.57 28.38
CA LEU A 138 9.50 -4.45 27.45
C LEU A 138 8.72 -3.23 27.93
N GLY A 139 8.01 -3.26 29.05
CA GLY A 139 7.19 -2.14 29.52
C GLY A 139 6.16 -1.64 28.49
N ILE A 140 5.63 -2.53 27.64
CA ILE A 140 4.64 -2.21 26.60
C ILE A 140 3.30 -2.82 26.99
N GLY A 141 2.26 -2.00 27.11
CA GLY A 141 0.92 -2.47 27.44
C GLY A 141 0.07 -2.82 26.21
N ALA A 142 -0.67 -3.93 26.30
CA ALA A 142 -1.82 -4.17 25.44
C ALA A 142 -3.01 -3.29 25.85
N ILE A 143 -3.51 -2.50 24.90
CA ILE A 143 -4.66 -1.58 25.09
C ILE A 143 -5.91 -2.06 24.34
N GLY A 144 -5.81 -3.21 23.68
CA GLY A 144 -6.91 -3.86 22.98
C GLY A 144 -6.61 -5.34 22.74
N GLY A 145 -7.60 -6.05 22.25
CA GLY A 145 -7.47 -7.46 21.92
C GLY A 145 -8.81 -8.13 21.76
N LYS A 146 -8.78 -9.38 21.29
CA LYS A 146 -9.93 -10.26 21.20
C LYS A 146 -9.48 -11.70 21.27
N ASP A 147 -10.30 -12.52 21.88
CA ASP A 147 -10.16 -13.97 21.88
C ASP A 147 -11.23 -14.65 21.02
N SER A 148 -10.87 -15.84 20.52
CA SER A 148 -11.82 -16.79 19.98
C SER A 148 -11.33 -18.22 20.27
N MET A 149 -12.01 -18.83 21.24
CA MET A 149 -11.67 -20.13 21.85
C MET A 149 -12.55 -21.27 21.30
N SER A 150 -12.88 -21.22 20.01
CA SER A 150 -13.79 -22.17 19.33
C SER A 150 -13.21 -22.74 18.05
N GLY A 151 -11.89 -22.65 17.85
CA GLY A 151 -11.19 -23.07 16.64
C GLY A 151 -11.04 -24.59 16.48
N THR A 152 -12.13 -25.33 16.60
CA THR A 152 -12.18 -26.78 16.37
C THR A 152 -13.32 -27.11 15.40
N PHE A 153 -13.02 -27.88 14.36
CA PHE A 153 -14.02 -28.49 13.49
C PHE A 153 -13.79 -30.01 13.46
N GLU A 154 -14.74 -30.78 13.99
CA GLU A 154 -14.56 -32.22 14.24
C GLU A 154 -13.28 -32.48 15.05
N ASP A 155 -12.34 -33.26 14.51
CA ASP A 155 -11.04 -33.57 15.14
C ASP A 155 -9.89 -32.67 14.64
N ILE A 156 -10.22 -31.59 13.91
CA ILE A 156 -9.25 -30.64 13.37
C ILE A 156 -9.22 -29.40 14.25
N HIS A 157 -8.06 -29.16 14.86
CA HIS A 157 -7.81 -28.04 15.75
C HIS A 157 -6.93 -26.99 15.08
N VAL A 158 -7.23 -25.72 15.31
CA VAL A 158 -6.36 -24.62 14.91
C VAL A 158 -5.09 -24.66 15.75
N PRO A 159 -3.93 -24.28 15.19
CA PRO A 159 -2.71 -24.17 15.99
C PRO A 159 -2.89 -23.10 17.07
N PRO A 160 -2.29 -23.27 18.26
CA PRO A 160 -2.22 -22.21 19.27
C PRO A 160 -1.77 -20.91 18.62
N THR A 161 -2.56 -19.86 18.74
CA THR A 161 -2.32 -18.62 18.01
C THR A 161 -2.45 -17.43 18.94
N LEU A 162 -1.35 -16.69 19.08
CA LEU A 162 -1.34 -15.35 19.65
C LEU A 162 -0.65 -14.44 18.64
N ILE A 163 -1.42 -13.53 18.05
CA ILE A 163 -0.92 -12.53 17.11
C ILE A 163 -0.78 -11.22 17.87
N SER A 164 0.43 -10.67 17.87
CA SER A 164 0.67 -9.34 18.41
C SER A 164 0.56 -8.32 17.30
N PHE A 165 -0.35 -7.36 17.42
CA PHE A 165 -0.34 -6.13 16.65
C PHE A 165 0.29 -5.03 17.48
N ALA A 166 1.30 -4.35 16.94
CA ALA A 166 1.92 -3.20 17.58
C ALA A 166 1.55 -1.93 16.82
N VAL A 167 1.20 -0.88 17.56
CA VAL A 167 0.81 0.43 17.02
C VAL A 167 1.57 1.55 17.71
N THR A 168 1.89 2.60 16.96
CA THR A 168 2.53 3.82 17.49
C THR A 168 2.33 5.00 16.53
N THR A 169 2.86 6.16 16.90
CA THR A 169 3.00 7.32 16.03
C THR A 169 4.43 7.83 16.04
N ASP A 170 4.90 8.34 14.91
CA ASP A 170 6.22 9.00 14.81
C ASP A 170 6.16 10.13 13.77
N GLU A 171 7.30 10.71 13.42
CA GLU A 171 7.42 11.76 12.42
C GLU A 171 7.77 11.19 11.04
N LEU A 172 7.18 11.75 9.98
CA LEU A 172 7.37 11.35 8.59
C LEU A 172 8.85 11.28 8.18
N CYS A 173 9.67 12.22 8.66
CA CYS A 173 11.09 12.27 8.33
C CYS A 173 11.93 11.15 8.97
N LYS A 174 11.35 10.37 9.88
CA LYS A 174 12.00 9.24 10.56
C LYS A 174 11.68 7.89 9.94
N VAL A 175 10.73 7.85 9.01
CA VAL A 175 10.29 6.61 8.37
C VAL A 175 11.40 6.02 7.50
N VAL A 176 11.71 4.75 7.73
CA VAL A 176 12.70 3.98 6.96
C VAL A 176 11.98 2.85 6.20
N SER A 177 12.17 2.84 4.89
CA SER A 177 11.70 1.75 4.03
C SER A 177 12.74 0.61 3.94
N PRO A 178 12.32 -0.64 3.74
CA PRO A 178 13.20 -1.82 3.85
C PRO A 178 14.09 -2.12 2.64
N GLU A 179 13.76 -1.66 1.44
CA GLU A 179 14.52 -2.05 0.25
C GLU A 179 15.90 -1.37 0.19
N PHE A 180 16.93 -2.11 -0.21
CA PHE A 180 18.29 -1.59 -0.34
C PHE A 180 18.32 -0.37 -1.27
N LYS A 181 19.07 0.65 -0.88
CA LYS A 181 19.10 1.96 -1.55
C LYS A 181 20.32 2.14 -2.45
N GLY A 182 21.45 1.53 -2.11
CA GLY A 182 22.71 1.73 -2.82
C GLY A 182 23.51 0.45 -3.03
N ARG A 183 24.56 0.57 -3.84
CA ARG A 183 25.51 -0.50 -4.15
C ARG A 183 26.82 -0.22 -3.42
N GLY A 184 27.45 -1.26 -2.88
CA GLY A 184 28.69 -1.14 -2.12
C GLY A 184 28.49 -0.73 -0.66
N HIS A 185 27.24 -0.63 -0.20
CA HIS A 185 26.93 -0.33 1.20
C HIS A 185 27.21 -1.54 2.08
N GLU A 186 27.69 -1.28 3.30
CA GLU A 186 27.80 -2.30 4.32
C GLU A 186 26.43 -2.58 4.94
N VAL A 187 26.15 -3.86 5.15
CA VAL A 187 24.94 -4.32 5.80
C VAL A 187 25.32 -5.02 7.09
N VAL A 188 24.83 -4.48 8.19
CA VAL A 188 25.16 -4.91 9.54
C VAL A 188 23.99 -5.67 10.13
N TRP A 189 24.29 -6.72 10.88
CA TRP A 189 23.34 -7.50 11.65
C TRP A 189 23.51 -7.22 13.13
N LEU A 190 22.56 -6.48 13.70
CA LEU A 190 22.49 -6.15 15.12
C LEU A 190 21.63 -7.18 15.84
N ARG A 191 22.20 -7.91 16.79
CA ARG A 191 21.54 -9.05 17.44
C ARG A 191 21.34 -8.80 18.92
N PRO A 192 20.20 -9.21 19.51
CA PRO A 192 20.09 -9.27 20.95
C PRO A 192 20.89 -10.46 21.49
N GLU A 193 21.37 -10.31 22.72
CA GLU A 193 21.80 -11.44 23.53
C GLU A 193 20.61 -12.34 23.83
N LEU A 194 20.84 -13.66 23.84
CA LEU A 194 19.84 -14.64 24.23
C LEU A 194 20.04 -15.05 25.71
N GLY A 195 18.94 -15.29 26.41
CA GLY A 195 18.92 -15.91 27.73
C GLY A 195 19.12 -17.43 27.66
N GLU A 196 19.16 -18.07 28.83
CA GLU A 196 19.29 -19.53 28.95
C GLU A 196 18.07 -20.28 28.38
N ASP A 197 16.91 -19.63 28.37
CA ASP A 197 15.67 -20.11 27.76
C ASP A 197 15.64 -19.95 26.23
N GLY A 198 16.66 -19.34 25.63
CA GLY A 198 16.73 -19.08 24.20
C GLY A 198 15.87 -17.91 23.71
N LEU A 199 15.21 -17.17 24.61
CA LEU A 199 14.54 -15.91 24.29
C LEU A 199 15.53 -14.74 24.35
N PRO A 200 15.32 -13.65 23.61
CA PRO A 200 16.13 -12.45 23.75
C PRO A 200 16.08 -11.88 25.17
N LYS A 201 17.23 -11.44 25.70
CA LYS A 201 17.26 -10.69 26.96
C LYS A 201 16.65 -9.30 26.76
N ALA A 202 15.72 -8.92 27.62
CA ALA A 202 15.00 -7.65 27.56
C ALA A 202 15.93 -6.43 27.49
N GLU A 203 16.93 -6.35 28.36
CA GLU A 203 17.89 -5.24 28.41
C GLU A 203 18.65 -5.09 27.08
N SER A 204 19.04 -6.22 26.47
CA SER A 204 19.73 -6.24 25.18
C SER A 204 18.81 -5.81 24.03
N LEU A 205 17.55 -6.26 24.03
CA LEU A 205 16.54 -5.80 23.06
C LEU A 205 16.31 -4.29 23.15
N ILE A 206 16.08 -3.75 24.35
CA ILE A 206 15.80 -2.33 24.57
C ILE A 206 17.02 -1.49 24.15
N LYS A 207 18.23 -1.95 24.47
CA LYS A 207 19.48 -1.32 24.02
C LYS A 207 19.54 -1.28 22.48
N ASN A 208 19.23 -2.39 21.81
CA ASN A 208 19.22 -2.46 20.36
C ASN A 208 18.15 -1.56 19.73
N PHE A 209 16.95 -1.49 20.31
CA PHE A 209 15.88 -0.61 19.83
C PHE A 209 16.31 0.86 19.86
N LYS A 210 16.91 1.30 20.98
CA LYS A 210 17.46 2.65 21.13
C LYS A 210 18.62 2.92 20.18
N LEU A 211 19.47 1.92 19.93
CA LEU A 211 20.58 2.04 18.98
C LEU A 211 20.07 2.21 17.55
N VAL A 212 19.12 1.39 17.10
CA VAL A 212 18.50 1.55 15.78
C VAL A 212 17.91 2.95 15.63
N ARG A 213 17.15 3.42 16.63
CA ARG A 213 16.60 4.78 16.60
C ARG A 213 17.68 5.85 16.50
N THR A 214 18.76 5.73 17.28
CA THR A 214 19.90 6.66 17.23
C THR A 214 20.55 6.68 15.84
N LEU A 215 20.71 5.53 15.19
CA LEU A 215 21.25 5.47 13.82
C LEU A 215 20.32 6.15 12.81
N VAL A 216 19.00 5.98 12.94
CA VAL A 216 17.99 6.67 12.11
C VAL A 216 18.07 8.18 12.33
N ASP A 217 18.10 8.63 13.59
CA ASP A 217 18.17 10.06 13.93
C ASP A 217 19.43 10.75 13.39
N ASN A 218 20.54 10.00 13.29
CA ASN A 218 21.80 10.48 12.73
C ASN A 218 21.90 10.32 11.20
N GLY A 219 20.85 9.83 10.53
CA GLY A 219 20.84 9.62 9.08
C GLY A 219 21.80 8.53 8.58
N LEU A 220 22.16 7.57 9.45
CA LEU A 220 23.12 6.50 9.16
C LEU A 220 22.45 5.24 8.59
N VAL A 221 21.12 5.17 8.60
CA VAL A 221 20.34 4.04 8.07
C VAL A 221 19.80 4.39 6.69
N ALA A 222 20.20 3.62 5.67
CA ALA A 222 19.64 3.71 4.33
C ALA A 222 18.39 2.84 4.18
N ALA A 223 18.42 1.63 4.75
CA ALA A 223 17.31 0.69 4.81
C ALA A 223 17.44 -0.20 6.05
N CYS A 224 16.34 -0.68 6.59
CA CYS A 224 16.35 -1.57 7.75
C CYS A 224 15.23 -2.61 7.67
N TYR A 225 15.50 -3.82 8.15
CA TYR A 225 14.56 -4.93 8.18
C TYR A 225 14.81 -5.83 9.39
N THR A 226 13.77 -6.25 10.11
CA THR A 226 13.87 -7.31 11.13
C THR A 226 13.65 -8.70 10.50
N PRO A 227 14.53 -9.69 10.70
CA PRO A 227 14.27 -11.06 10.27
C PRO A 227 12.99 -11.65 10.87
N GLY A 228 12.29 -12.45 10.08
CA GLY A 228 11.12 -13.23 10.48
C GLY A 228 11.36 -14.72 10.31
N PHE A 229 10.34 -15.44 9.81
CA PHE A 229 10.35 -16.89 9.62
C PHE A 229 11.60 -17.43 8.90
N GLY A 230 11.99 -16.84 7.79
CA GLY A 230 13.12 -17.29 6.96
C GLY A 230 14.49 -16.74 7.37
N GLY A 231 14.58 -16.08 8.52
CA GLY A 231 15.84 -15.57 9.06
C GLY A 231 16.51 -14.49 8.19
N PRO A 232 17.83 -14.28 8.36
CA PRO A 232 18.56 -13.25 7.62
C PRO A 232 18.54 -13.40 6.11
N ALA A 233 18.49 -14.63 5.58
CA ALA A 233 18.42 -14.90 4.15
C ALA A 233 17.13 -14.37 3.52
N GLU A 234 15.99 -14.53 4.20
CA GLU A 234 14.72 -13.97 3.74
C GLU A 234 14.77 -12.45 3.75
N ALA A 235 15.24 -11.87 4.85
CA ALA A 235 15.34 -10.43 5.00
C ALA A 235 16.22 -9.82 3.90
N VAL A 236 17.43 -10.32 3.69
CA VAL A 236 18.32 -9.88 2.60
C VAL A 236 17.64 -10.02 1.23
N PHE A 237 16.96 -11.14 0.98
CA PHE A 237 16.22 -11.31 -0.27
C PHE A 237 15.13 -10.25 -0.45
N LYS A 238 14.29 -10.05 0.57
CA LYS A 238 13.22 -9.04 0.53
C LYS A 238 13.78 -7.63 0.37
N MET A 239 14.86 -7.27 1.07
CA MET A 239 15.51 -5.98 0.92
C MET A 239 16.09 -5.77 -0.50
N ALA A 240 16.57 -6.83 -1.17
CA ALA A 240 17.18 -6.76 -2.50
C ALA A 240 16.20 -6.52 -3.66
N ILE A 241 15.02 -7.13 -3.61
CA ILE A 241 14.16 -7.31 -4.81
C ILE A 241 13.39 -6.07 -5.26
N GLY A 242 13.17 -5.11 -4.36
CA GLY A 242 12.45 -3.86 -4.68
C GLY A 242 13.23 -2.97 -5.65
N ASN A 243 14.56 -2.98 -5.57
CA ASN A 243 15.45 -2.16 -6.39
C ASN A 243 16.40 -2.98 -7.28
N ASN A 244 16.28 -4.31 -7.29
CA ASN A 244 17.21 -5.24 -7.96
C ASN A 244 18.68 -5.00 -7.55
N ILE A 245 18.92 -4.80 -6.26
CA ILE A 245 20.28 -4.63 -5.73
C ILE A 245 20.75 -5.98 -5.19
N GLY A 246 21.90 -6.47 -5.66
CA GLY A 246 22.44 -7.74 -5.18
C GLY A 246 23.03 -7.66 -3.79
N PHE A 247 23.36 -8.82 -3.24
CA PHE A 247 23.97 -8.94 -1.92
C PHE A 247 25.03 -10.03 -1.89
N GLU A 248 26.17 -9.75 -1.27
CA GLU A 248 27.22 -10.73 -1.01
C GLU A 248 27.42 -10.83 0.51
N PHE A 249 27.13 -12.01 1.06
CA PHE A 249 27.33 -12.31 2.47
C PHE A 249 28.81 -12.35 2.84
N ASP A 250 29.11 -11.90 4.06
CA ASP A 250 30.44 -12.00 4.65
C ASP A 250 30.85 -13.46 4.87
N GLU A 251 32.16 -13.74 4.79
CA GLU A 251 32.72 -15.08 4.94
C GLU A 251 32.52 -15.68 6.34
N GLY A 252 32.44 -14.82 7.35
CA GLY A 252 32.18 -15.21 8.74
C GLY A 252 30.71 -15.58 9.00
N VAL A 253 29.82 -15.49 8.01
CA VAL A 253 28.40 -15.86 8.16
C VAL A 253 28.19 -17.29 7.69
N SER A 254 27.85 -18.17 8.64
CA SER A 254 27.55 -19.57 8.36
C SER A 254 26.16 -19.75 7.72
N MET A 255 25.97 -20.86 7.00
CA MET A 255 24.65 -21.24 6.48
C MET A 255 23.59 -21.37 7.59
N ARG A 256 23.99 -21.83 8.78
CA ARG A 256 23.09 -21.93 9.94
C ARG A 256 22.61 -20.56 10.41
N GLU A 257 23.48 -19.56 10.37
CA GLU A 257 23.11 -18.17 10.68
C GLU A 257 22.24 -17.55 9.59
N MET A 258 22.56 -17.82 8.31
CA MET A 258 21.78 -17.28 7.18
C MET A 258 20.31 -17.67 7.23
N PHE A 259 20.01 -18.93 7.54
CA PHE A 259 18.64 -19.48 7.49
C PHE A 259 18.04 -19.72 8.89
N GLY A 260 18.75 -19.37 9.96
CA GLY A 260 18.28 -19.55 11.33
C GLY A 260 17.34 -18.43 11.78
N TYR A 261 16.47 -18.74 12.75
CA TYR A 261 15.63 -17.74 13.40
C TYR A 261 16.48 -16.68 14.11
N ALA A 262 16.05 -15.42 13.97
CA ALA A 262 16.77 -14.26 14.46
C ALA A 262 15.80 -13.16 14.94
N TYR A 263 14.76 -13.57 15.67
CA TYR A 263 13.72 -12.66 16.18
C TYR A 263 14.33 -11.59 17.09
N GLY A 264 13.87 -10.34 16.91
CA GLY A 264 14.36 -9.18 17.66
C GLY A 264 15.71 -8.63 17.19
N SER A 265 16.26 -9.15 16.08
CA SER A 265 17.47 -8.63 15.44
C SER A 265 17.14 -7.68 14.28
N PHE A 266 18.13 -6.91 13.83
CA PHE A 266 17.97 -5.93 12.75
C PHE A 266 19.05 -6.12 11.70
N ILE A 267 18.65 -6.09 10.42
CA ILE A 267 19.52 -6.01 9.27
C ILE A 267 19.47 -4.59 8.73
N ILE A 268 20.60 -3.90 8.82
CA ILE A 268 20.69 -2.46 8.60
C ILE A 268 21.65 -2.20 7.45
N GLU A 269 21.13 -1.66 6.34
CA GLU A 269 21.96 -1.06 5.31
C GLU A 269 22.41 0.32 5.79
N THR A 270 23.73 0.51 5.86
CA THR A 270 24.32 1.74 6.36
C THR A 270 24.57 2.72 5.22
N SER A 271 24.18 3.99 5.39
CA SER A 271 24.39 5.05 4.38
C SER A 271 25.85 5.53 4.34
N LYS A 272 26.60 5.27 5.41
CA LYS A 272 28.02 5.57 5.63
C LYS A 272 28.61 4.45 6.46
N ASN A 273 29.93 4.25 6.36
CA ASN A 273 30.61 3.32 7.27
C ASN A 273 30.42 3.78 8.72
N ILE A 274 30.05 2.84 9.58
CA ILE A 274 29.90 3.05 11.02
C ILE A 274 30.87 2.13 11.76
N ASP A 275 31.36 2.57 12.90
CA ASP A 275 32.14 1.71 13.78
C ASP A 275 31.21 0.64 14.37
N LEU A 276 31.55 -0.63 14.15
CA LEU A 276 30.76 -1.75 14.66
C LEU A 276 30.92 -1.83 16.18
N THR A 277 29.80 -1.87 16.90
CA THR A 277 29.79 -2.20 18.32
C THR A 277 29.91 -3.72 18.52
N ALA A 278 30.14 -4.18 19.75
CA ALA A 278 30.23 -5.61 20.07
C ALA A 278 28.98 -6.42 19.67
N ASP A 279 27.80 -5.77 19.62
CA ASP A 279 26.51 -6.39 19.30
C ASP A 279 26.23 -6.43 17.78
N MET A 280 27.11 -5.82 16.99
CA MET A 280 27.01 -5.69 15.54
C MET A 280 27.98 -6.64 14.84
N LYS A 281 27.44 -7.48 13.95
CA LYS A 281 28.22 -8.31 13.04
C LYS A 281 28.05 -7.81 11.61
N LEU A 282 29.14 -7.70 10.84
CA LEU A 282 29.03 -7.48 9.40
C LEU A 282 28.31 -8.68 8.76
N LEU A 283 27.14 -8.44 8.17
CA LEU A 283 26.40 -9.49 7.47
C LEU A 283 26.91 -9.67 6.04
N GLY A 284 27.33 -8.57 5.42
CA GLY A 284 27.81 -8.54 4.04
C GLY A 284 27.72 -7.15 3.43
N LYS A 285 27.70 -7.08 2.10
CA LYS A 285 27.64 -5.83 1.36
C LYS A 285 26.65 -5.91 0.20
N THR A 286 26.01 -4.79 -0.11
CA THR A 286 25.22 -4.66 -1.33
C THR A 286 26.16 -4.61 -2.55
N VAL A 287 25.75 -5.20 -3.67
CA VAL A 287 26.57 -5.32 -4.89
C VAL A 287 25.80 -4.99 -6.16
N SER A 288 26.52 -4.62 -7.21
CA SER A 288 25.94 -4.29 -8.52
C SER A 288 25.38 -5.50 -9.28
N ARG A 289 25.95 -6.68 -9.03
CA ARG A 289 25.50 -7.93 -9.64
C ARG A 289 24.16 -8.33 -9.05
N GLU A 290 23.14 -8.50 -9.88
CA GLU A 290 21.77 -8.89 -9.46
C GLU A 290 21.68 -10.36 -8.99
N SER A 291 22.41 -10.69 -7.93
CA SER A 291 22.48 -12.01 -7.31
C SER A 291 22.64 -11.90 -5.81
N ILE A 292 22.18 -12.91 -5.09
CA ILE A 292 22.52 -13.13 -3.68
C ILE A 292 23.56 -14.25 -3.62
N GLY A 293 24.66 -14.04 -2.93
CA GLY A 293 25.74 -15.02 -2.88
C GLY A 293 26.67 -14.90 -1.70
N SER A 294 27.59 -15.85 -1.64
CA SER A 294 28.81 -15.82 -0.84
C SER A 294 29.95 -16.41 -1.68
N LYS A 295 31.16 -16.49 -1.11
CA LYS A 295 32.28 -17.21 -1.73
C LYS A 295 31.96 -18.65 -2.13
N LYS A 296 30.97 -19.29 -1.48
CA LYS A 296 30.57 -20.68 -1.74
C LYS A 296 29.60 -20.84 -2.92
N GLY A 297 29.05 -19.76 -3.44
CA GLY A 297 28.11 -19.79 -4.57
C GLY A 297 27.09 -18.66 -4.52
N ARG A 298 26.36 -18.49 -5.63
CA ARG A 298 25.40 -17.40 -5.81
C ARG A 298 24.18 -17.84 -6.58
N VAL A 299 23.08 -17.11 -6.44
CA VAL A 299 21.84 -17.30 -7.18
C VAL A 299 21.33 -15.97 -7.70
N ARG A 300 20.89 -15.92 -8.96
CA ARG A 300 20.39 -14.69 -9.58
C ARG A 300 19.07 -14.27 -8.96
N LEU A 301 18.89 -12.96 -8.73
CA LEU A 301 17.63 -12.39 -8.23
C LEU A 301 16.47 -12.70 -9.18
N LEU A 302 16.71 -12.68 -10.50
CA LEU A 302 15.69 -13.05 -11.50
C LEU A 302 15.12 -14.46 -11.26
N ALA A 303 15.98 -15.44 -10.96
CA ALA A 303 15.56 -16.82 -10.72
C ALA A 303 14.79 -16.96 -9.40
N LEU A 304 15.23 -16.25 -8.36
CA LEU A 304 14.51 -16.24 -7.08
C LEU A 304 13.15 -15.53 -7.20
N ASN A 305 13.08 -14.41 -7.92
CA ASN A 305 11.85 -13.65 -8.13
C ASN A 305 10.78 -14.47 -8.87
N ALA A 306 11.18 -15.25 -9.87
CA ALA A 306 10.27 -16.14 -10.58
C ALA A 306 9.63 -17.18 -9.65
N LEU A 307 10.41 -17.75 -8.73
CA LEU A 307 9.89 -18.69 -7.71
C LEU A 307 9.02 -17.98 -6.67
N TYR A 308 9.49 -16.83 -6.18
CA TYR A 308 8.84 -16.00 -5.17
C TYR A 308 7.44 -15.57 -5.59
N GLU A 309 7.26 -15.04 -6.81
CA GLU A 309 5.96 -14.64 -7.33
C GLU A 309 5.16 -15.82 -7.90
N GLY A 310 5.83 -16.85 -8.43
CA GLY A 310 5.18 -18.00 -9.06
C GLY A 310 4.42 -18.92 -8.11
N LYS A 311 4.74 -18.92 -6.81
CA LYS A 311 4.14 -19.85 -5.84
C LYS A 311 2.63 -19.65 -5.65
N LEU A 312 2.18 -18.41 -5.56
CA LEU A 312 0.77 -18.05 -5.37
C LEU A 312 0.09 -17.54 -6.63
N GLU A 313 0.80 -17.45 -7.77
CA GLU A 313 0.25 -16.99 -9.05
C GLU A 313 -1.05 -17.73 -9.48
N PRO A 314 -1.22 -19.06 -9.27
CA PRO A 314 -2.47 -19.76 -9.63
C PRO A 314 -3.71 -19.31 -8.85
N VAL A 315 -3.53 -18.64 -7.69
CA VAL A 315 -4.64 -18.21 -6.80
C VAL A 315 -4.74 -16.69 -6.76
N TYR A 316 -3.59 -16.01 -6.70
CA TYR A 316 -3.45 -14.58 -6.59
C TYR A 316 -2.52 -14.08 -7.69
N SER A 317 -3.04 -14.03 -8.92
CA SER A 317 -2.27 -13.60 -10.09
C SER A 317 -1.71 -12.20 -9.92
N CYS A 318 -0.47 -11.98 -10.31
CA CYS A 318 0.16 -10.65 -10.36
C CYS A 318 1.06 -10.45 -11.59
N ASN A 319 1.23 -11.50 -12.40
CA ASN A 319 2.06 -11.52 -13.59
C ASN A 319 1.21 -11.86 -14.82
N ILE A 320 0.55 -10.87 -15.39
CA ILE A 320 -0.09 -11.03 -16.70
C ILE A 320 0.99 -10.89 -17.77
N LYS A 321 1.01 -11.80 -18.74
CA LYS A 321 1.75 -11.58 -19.98
C LYS A 321 1.20 -10.34 -20.69
N THR A 322 2.01 -9.30 -20.78
CA THR A 322 1.75 -8.19 -21.69
C THR A 322 2.15 -8.58 -23.10
N SER A 323 1.48 -8.00 -24.09
CA SER A 323 1.90 -8.13 -25.49
C SER A 323 3.32 -7.55 -25.66
N ASP A 324 4.15 -8.24 -26.44
CA ASP A 324 5.48 -7.76 -26.84
C ASP A 324 5.40 -6.75 -28.00
N GLU A 325 4.19 -6.42 -28.48
CA GLU A 325 4.00 -5.45 -29.54
C GLU A 325 4.39 -4.05 -29.06
N SER A 326 5.20 -3.36 -29.85
CA SER A 326 5.53 -1.97 -29.60
C SER A 326 4.29 -1.12 -29.82
N ILE A 327 3.81 -0.47 -28.75
CA ILE A 327 2.74 0.52 -28.86
C ILE A 327 3.28 1.71 -29.66
N PRO A 328 2.64 2.11 -30.78
CA PRO A 328 3.05 3.27 -31.56
C PRO A 328 3.14 4.51 -30.67
N GLU A 329 4.17 5.33 -30.88
CA GLU A 329 4.31 6.57 -30.12
C GLU A 329 3.31 7.63 -30.64
N MET A 330 2.12 7.65 -30.05
CA MET A 330 1.12 8.69 -30.28
C MET A 330 1.51 9.95 -29.50
N ILE A 331 2.22 10.87 -30.14
CA ILE A 331 2.63 12.15 -29.54
C ILE A 331 1.99 13.31 -30.28
N TYR A 332 1.25 14.13 -29.55
CA TYR A 332 0.66 15.37 -30.03
C TYR A 332 1.40 16.56 -29.40
N ARG A 333 2.27 17.20 -30.20
CA ARG A 333 3.14 18.30 -29.74
C ARG A 333 2.44 19.66 -29.71
N THR A 334 1.27 19.77 -30.32
CA THR A 334 0.48 21.00 -30.31
C THR A 334 -0.06 21.26 -28.91
N ARG A 335 0.37 22.36 -28.31
CA ARG A 335 -0.11 22.84 -27.02
C ARG A 335 -1.37 23.69 -27.24
N SER A 336 -2.37 23.53 -26.38
CA SER A 336 -3.41 24.55 -26.26
C SER A 336 -2.88 25.66 -25.35
N ASP A 337 -2.73 26.86 -25.91
CA ASP A 337 -2.37 28.08 -25.18
C ASP A 337 -3.58 29.01 -25.01
N GLU A 338 -4.79 28.52 -25.28
CA GLU A 338 -6.02 29.29 -25.13
C GLU A 338 -6.17 29.79 -23.69
N ALA A 339 -6.39 31.10 -23.58
CA ALA A 339 -6.74 31.73 -22.32
C ALA A 339 -8.21 31.45 -22.02
N PRO A 340 -8.60 31.38 -20.74
CA PRO A 340 -10.01 31.25 -20.40
C PRO A 340 -10.79 32.46 -20.93
N GLY A 341 -11.98 32.22 -21.47
CA GLY A 341 -12.88 33.24 -22.00
C GLY A 341 -13.37 34.23 -20.93
N SER A 342 -13.26 33.87 -19.65
CA SER A 342 -13.47 34.78 -18.52
C SER A 342 -12.49 34.51 -17.39
N THR A 343 -12.04 35.57 -16.71
CA THR A 343 -11.15 35.45 -15.54
C THR A 343 -11.98 35.52 -14.27
N VAL A 344 -11.73 34.59 -13.34
CA VAL A 344 -12.34 34.56 -12.01
C VAL A 344 -11.24 34.50 -10.96
N ASP A 345 -11.42 35.23 -9.85
CA ASP A 345 -10.40 35.30 -8.78
C ASP A 345 -10.17 33.93 -8.13
N LYS A 346 -11.24 33.19 -7.87
CA LYS A 346 -11.21 31.80 -7.39
C LYS A 346 -12.23 30.96 -8.16
N PRO A 347 -11.80 30.05 -9.04
CA PRO A 347 -12.72 29.17 -9.75
C PRO A 347 -13.43 28.23 -8.79
N ARG A 348 -14.75 28.09 -8.95
CA ARG A 348 -15.59 27.20 -8.15
C ARG A 348 -15.69 25.81 -8.76
N PHE A 349 -15.31 24.81 -7.98
CA PHE A 349 -15.38 23.39 -8.33
C PHE A 349 -16.53 22.75 -7.58
N LEU A 350 -17.54 22.29 -8.32
CA LEU A 350 -18.64 21.51 -7.76
C LEU A 350 -18.24 20.02 -7.78
N ILE A 351 -18.23 19.40 -6.61
CA ILE A 351 -17.80 18.02 -6.38
C ILE A 351 -18.99 17.22 -5.86
N PRO A 352 -19.70 16.45 -6.71
CA PRO A 352 -20.83 15.64 -6.26
C PRO A 352 -20.35 14.42 -5.47
N VAL A 353 -21.03 14.14 -4.37
CA VAL A 353 -20.83 12.97 -3.51
C VAL A 353 -22.09 12.11 -3.57
N PHE A 354 -21.90 10.88 -4.02
CA PHE A 354 -22.94 9.86 -4.07
C PHE A 354 -22.64 8.79 -2.99
N PRO A 355 -23.63 7.98 -2.56
CA PRO A 355 -23.33 6.83 -1.71
C PRO A 355 -22.27 5.92 -2.35
N GLY A 356 -21.14 5.74 -1.66
CA GLY A 356 -19.98 4.98 -2.13
C GLY A 356 -18.87 5.81 -2.78
N THR A 357 -19.07 7.12 -3.01
CA THR A 357 -17.98 8.07 -3.29
C THR A 357 -17.02 8.12 -2.10
N ASN A 358 -15.70 8.20 -2.36
CA ASN A 358 -14.70 8.11 -1.29
C ASN A 358 -13.39 8.90 -1.55
N CYS A 359 -13.33 9.69 -2.63
CA CYS A 359 -12.17 10.52 -3.00
C CYS A 359 -12.50 12.03 -3.01
N GLU A 360 -13.63 12.44 -2.46
CA GLU A 360 -14.13 13.81 -2.45
C GLU A 360 -13.23 14.76 -1.64
N TYR A 361 -12.74 14.32 -0.48
CA TYR A 361 -11.84 15.12 0.36
C TYR A 361 -10.47 15.33 -0.29
N ASP A 362 -9.93 14.28 -0.93
CA ASP A 362 -8.66 14.35 -1.66
C ASP A 362 -8.78 15.33 -2.85
N THR A 363 -9.93 15.28 -3.54
CA THR A 363 -10.25 16.16 -4.66
C THR A 363 -10.38 17.61 -4.20
N ALA A 364 -11.18 17.88 -3.17
CA ALA A 364 -11.39 19.22 -2.62
C ALA A 364 -10.05 19.84 -2.17
N ARG A 365 -9.22 19.06 -1.46
CA ARG A 365 -7.89 19.52 -1.03
C ARG A 365 -6.98 19.87 -2.21
N ALA A 366 -6.98 19.05 -3.26
CA ALA A 366 -6.18 19.33 -4.45
C ALA A 366 -6.63 20.63 -5.15
N VAL A 367 -7.94 20.88 -5.20
CA VAL A 367 -8.54 22.11 -5.73
C VAL A 367 -8.13 23.32 -4.89
N GLU A 368 -8.31 23.27 -3.57
CA GLU A 368 -7.99 24.36 -2.66
C GLU A 368 -6.50 24.70 -2.68
N LYS A 369 -5.63 23.68 -2.71
CA LYS A 369 -4.17 23.85 -2.84
C LYS A 369 -3.77 24.49 -4.17
N ALA A 370 -4.56 24.29 -5.23
CA ALA A 370 -4.37 24.94 -6.52
C ALA A 370 -4.96 26.37 -6.57
N GLY A 371 -5.61 26.84 -5.50
CA GLY A 371 -6.21 28.17 -5.38
C GLY A 371 -7.69 28.25 -5.77
N GLY A 372 -8.34 27.11 -6.05
CA GLY A 372 -9.78 27.06 -6.32
C GLY A 372 -10.63 27.04 -5.05
N GLU A 373 -11.94 27.20 -5.22
CA GLU A 373 -12.95 27.03 -4.18
C GLU A 373 -13.67 25.69 -4.42
N ALA A 374 -13.58 24.75 -3.47
CA ALA A 374 -14.20 23.44 -3.58
C ALA A 374 -15.57 23.42 -2.87
N GLU A 375 -16.62 23.06 -3.59
CA GLU A 375 -17.96 22.83 -3.05
C GLU A 375 -18.28 21.33 -3.10
N ILE A 376 -18.18 20.66 -1.95
CA ILE A 376 -18.61 19.27 -1.81
C ILE A 376 -20.14 19.23 -1.69
N PHE A 377 -20.82 18.64 -2.67
CA PHE A 377 -22.27 18.54 -2.71
C PHE A 377 -22.73 17.09 -2.47
N VAL A 378 -23.37 16.84 -1.32
CA VAL A 378 -23.89 15.50 -0.99
C VAL A 378 -25.25 15.28 -1.64
N VAL A 379 -25.34 14.29 -2.53
CA VAL A 379 -26.59 13.89 -3.16
C VAL A 379 -27.39 13.01 -2.19
N ASN A 380 -28.47 13.57 -1.64
CA ASN A 380 -29.37 12.85 -0.74
C ASN A 380 -30.41 12.06 -1.54
N ASN A 381 -30.27 10.73 -1.55
CA ASN A 381 -31.16 9.82 -2.25
C ASN A 381 -31.97 8.92 -1.30
N LEU A 382 -32.12 9.28 -0.02
CA LEU A 382 -32.85 8.47 0.97
C LEU A 382 -34.34 8.32 0.63
N THR A 383 -34.94 9.33 0.00
CA THR A 383 -36.34 9.32 -0.45
C THR A 383 -36.44 9.97 -1.83
N ALA A 384 -37.55 9.72 -2.54
CA ALA A 384 -37.81 10.34 -3.83
C ALA A 384 -37.85 11.88 -3.75
N ASP A 385 -38.38 12.45 -2.66
CA ASP A 385 -38.45 13.90 -2.49
C ASP A 385 -37.08 14.51 -2.14
N HIS A 386 -36.25 13.80 -1.36
CA HIS A 386 -34.85 14.20 -1.16
C HIS A 386 -34.06 14.16 -2.47
N LEU A 387 -34.29 13.17 -3.33
CA LEU A 387 -33.63 13.09 -4.63
C LEU A 387 -34.05 14.24 -5.55
N LYS A 388 -35.36 14.54 -5.64
CA LYS A 388 -35.87 15.71 -6.41
C LYS A 388 -35.28 17.02 -5.91
N ARG A 389 -35.17 17.18 -4.57
CA ARG A 389 -34.53 18.34 -3.96
C ARG A 389 -33.05 18.42 -4.31
N SER A 390 -32.32 17.32 -4.20
CA SER A 390 -30.91 17.23 -4.57
C SER A 390 -30.68 17.60 -6.03
N VAL A 391 -31.55 17.15 -6.95
CA VAL A 391 -31.50 17.53 -8.37
C VAL A 391 -31.63 19.05 -8.55
N LYS A 392 -32.64 19.66 -7.91
CA LYS A 392 -32.89 21.10 -8.02
C LYS A 392 -31.74 21.92 -7.43
N GLU A 393 -31.25 21.56 -6.25
CA GLU A 393 -30.17 22.25 -5.56
C GLU A 393 -28.83 22.07 -6.31
N PHE A 394 -28.56 20.88 -6.84
CA PHE A 394 -27.37 20.61 -7.63
C PHE A 394 -27.35 21.40 -8.94
N ALA A 395 -28.47 21.46 -9.67
CA ALA A 395 -28.57 22.27 -10.88
C ALA A 395 -28.31 23.77 -10.58
N ALA A 396 -28.83 24.27 -9.46
CA ALA A 396 -28.59 25.65 -9.03
C ALA A 396 -27.13 25.91 -8.62
N ALA A 397 -26.45 24.92 -8.03
CA ALA A 397 -25.01 24.99 -7.74
C ALA A 397 -24.18 24.94 -9.03
N LEU A 398 -24.52 24.05 -9.97
CA LEU A 398 -23.84 23.91 -11.25
C LEU A 398 -23.94 25.16 -12.13
N ALA A 399 -25.06 25.88 -12.05
CA ALA A 399 -25.25 27.18 -12.71
C ALA A 399 -24.30 28.27 -12.20
N LYS A 400 -23.67 28.08 -11.03
CA LYS A 400 -22.69 29.00 -10.42
C LYS A 400 -21.25 28.48 -10.46
N ALA A 401 -21.06 27.18 -10.67
CA ALA A 401 -19.76 26.55 -10.75
C ALA A 401 -19.02 26.93 -12.05
N ASN A 402 -17.69 26.94 -11.99
CA ASN A 402 -16.81 27.05 -13.16
C ASN A 402 -16.33 25.67 -13.62
N VAL A 403 -16.30 24.70 -12.70
CA VAL A 403 -15.86 23.33 -12.96
C VAL A 403 -16.82 22.34 -12.31
N LEU A 404 -17.22 21.30 -13.05
CA LEU A 404 -17.77 20.07 -12.48
C LEU A 404 -16.63 19.05 -12.35
N PHE A 405 -16.31 18.64 -11.12
CA PHE A 405 -15.27 17.63 -10.89
C PHE A 405 -15.87 16.40 -10.23
N ILE A 406 -15.94 15.28 -10.95
CA ILE A 406 -16.52 14.03 -10.46
C ILE A 406 -15.40 13.17 -9.84
N PRO A 407 -15.41 12.97 -8.51
CA PRO A 407 -14.37 12.21 -7.82
C PRO A 407 -14.47 10.69 -8.09
N GLY A 408 -13.43 9.98 -7.68
CA GLY A 408 -13.42 8.51 -7.66
C GLY A 408 -14.27 7.90 -6.54
N GLY A 409 -14.40 6.58 -6.59
CA GLY A 409 -15.07 5.76 -5.58
C GLY A 409 -15.81 4.58 -6.19
N PHE A 410 -16.79 4.06 -5.44
CA PHE A 410 -17.63 2.93 -5.81
C PHE A 410 -19.09 3.36 -5.72
N SER A 411 -19.50 4.35 -6.52
CA SER A 411 -20.87 4.89 -6.42
C SER A 411 -21.91 3.80 -6.69
N GLY A 412 -22.83 3.60 -5.75
CA GLY A 412 -23.80 2.50 -5.80
C GLY A 412 -23.18 1.10 -5.69
N ALA A 413 -21.97 0.98 -5.12
CA ALA A 413 -21.17 -0.24 -5.10
C ALA A 413 -20.88 -0.82 -6.50
N ASP A 414 -20.91 0.03 -7.54
CA ASP A 414 -20.81 -0.33 -8.95
C ASP A 414 -21.91 -1.31 -9.43
N GLU A 415 -23.04 -1.36 -8.74
CA GLU A 415 -24.23 -2.17 -9.07
C GLU A 415 -25.41 -1.29 -9.56
N PRO A 416 -26.39 -1.81 -10.33
CA PRO A 416 -26.47 -3.16 -10.91
C PRO A 416 -25.84 -3.33 -12.32
N ASP A 417 -25.49 -2.25 -13.03
CA ASP A 417 -24.87 -2.34 -14.37
C ASP A 417 -23.50 -1.63 -14.42
N GLY A 418 -22.68 -1.89 -13.41
CA GLY A 418 -21.28 -1.46 -13.38
C GLY A 418 -21.05 -0.01 -12.96
N SER A 419 -19.77 0.31 -12.86
CA SER A 419 -19.26 1.54 -12.29
C SER A 419 -19.82 2.83 -12.93
N GLY A 420 -20.09 3.87 -12.13
CA GLY A 420 -20.49 5.20 -12.58
C GLY A 420 -21.95 5.36 -13.05
N LYS A 421 -22.78 4.31 -12.96
CA LYS A 421 -24.18 4.34 -13.43
C LYS A 421 -25.05 5.32 -12.65
N PHE A 422 -24.95 5.32 -11.32
CA PHE A 422 -25.78 6.21 -10.50
C PHE A 422 -25.47 7.70 -10.80
N ILE A 423 -24.18 8.02 -10.96
CA ILE A 423 -23.70 9.33 -11.40
C ILE A 423 -24.31 9.69 -12.76
N THR A 424 -24.21 8.77 -13.73
CA THR A 424 -24.74 8.96 -15.09
C THR A 424 -26.24 9.25 -15.08
N SER A 425 -27.03 8.45 -14.35
CA SER A 425 -28.47 8.64 -14.26
C SER A 425 -28.85 9.98 -13.61
N PHE A 426 -28.11 10.40 -12.58
CA PHE A 426 -28.34 11.69 -11.93
C PHE A 426 -28.02 12.85 -12.86
N LEU A 427 -26.87 12.82 -13.54
CA LEU A 427 -26.44 13.88 -14.47
C LEU A 427 -27.29 13.96 -15.74
N ARG A 428 -27.95 12.85 -16.14
CA ARG A 428 -28.94 12.82 -17.24
C ARG A 428 -30.28 13.47 -16.90
N ASN A 429 -30.52 13.85 -15.64
CA ASN A 429 -31.72 14.61 -15.32
C ASN A 429 -31.73 15.91 -16.14
N GLU A 430 -32.87 16.23 -16.75
CA GLU A 430 -33.03 17.36 -17.68
C GLU A 430 -32.49 18.68 -17.12
N ALA A 431 -32.83 19.01 -15.86
CA ALA A 431 -32.39 20.25 -15.23
C ALA A 431 -30.86 20.33 -15.07
N ILE A 432 -30.21 19.20 -14.79
CA ILE A 432 -28.76 19.12 -14.61
C ILE A 432 -28.05 19.09 -15.97
N SER A 433 -28.55 18.29 -16.90
CA SER A 433 -28.01 18.18 -18.25
C SER A 433 -27.99 19.52 -18.97
N VAL A 434 -29.08 20.31 -18.86
CA VAL A 434 -29.13 21.67 -19.44
C VAL A 434 -28.04 22.56 -18.85
N GLU A 435 -27.88 22.59 -17.52
CA GLU A 435 -26.88 23.43 -16.87
C GLU A 435 -25.44 22.96 -17.13
N LEU A 436 -25.22 21.65 -17.31
CA LEU A 436 -23.95 21.07 -17.71
C LEU A 436 -23.57 21.44 -19.15
N MET A 437 -24.53 21.39 -20.09
CA MET A 437 -24.25 21.83 -21.46
C MET A 437 -24.00 23.34 -21.54
N LYS A 438 -24.72 24.16 -20.77
CA LYS A 438 -24.41 25.60 -20.64
C LYS A 438 -23.02 25.84 -20.05
N LEU A 439 -22.61 25.05 -19.05
CA LEU A 439 -21.27 25.13 -18.48
C LEU A 439 -20.21 24.99 -19.58
N LEU A 440 -20.31 23.95 -20.40
CA LEU A 440 -19.32 23.64 -21.43
C LEU A 440 -19.41 24.56 -22.66
N ASN A 441 -20.61 24.83 -23.16
CA ASN A 441 -20.80 25.48 -24.46
C ASN A 441 -20.96 27.01 -24.39
N GLU A 442 -21.41 27.54 -23.25
CA GLU A 442 -21.75 28.97 -23.12
C GLU A 442 -20.86 29.71 -22.12
N ARG A 443 -20.30 29.00 -21.13
CA ARG A 443 -19.58 29.61 -20.00
C ARG A 443 -18.09 29.32 -19.97
N ASP A 444 -17.55 28.61 -20.98
CA ASP A 444 -16.15 28.17 -21.03
C ASP A 444 -15.72 27.40 -19.76
N GLY A 445 -16.66 26.65 -19.18
CA GLY A 445 -16.46 25.85 -17.99
C GLY A 445 -15.81 24.51 -18.31
N LEU A 446 -15.24 23.87 -17.29
CA LEU A 446 -14.54 22.60 -17.43
C LEU A 446 -15.28 21.46 -16.74
N VAL A 447 -15.04 20.24 -17.24
CA VAL A 447 -15.42 19.01 -16.57
C VAL A 447 -14.20 18.12 -16.39
N ALA A 448 -14.12 17.45 -15.24
CA ALA A 448 -13.11 16.45 -14.95
C ALA A 448 -13.73 15.26 -14.23
N GLY A 449 -13.16 14.07 -14.44
CA GLY A 449 -13.59 12.84 -13.80
C GLY A 449 -12.41 11.92 -13.57
N ILE A 450 -12.26 11.40 -12.36
CA ILE A 450 -11.19 10.44 -12.00
C ILE A 450 -11.83 9.11 -11.60
N CYS A 451 -11.28 8.00 -12.09
CA CYS A 451 -11.76 6.64 -11.80
C CYS A 451 -13.27 6.51 -12.11
N ASN A 452 -14.13 6.42 -11.09
CA ASN A 452 -15.59 6.40 -11.23
C ASN A 452 -16.16 7.63 -11.96
N GLY A 453 -15.54 8.80 -11.74
CA GLY A 453 -15.86 10.00 -12.49
C GLY A 453 -15.53 9.87 -13.98
N PHE A 454 -14.36 9.30 -14.33
CA PHE A 454 -13.99 9.08 -15.74
C PHE A 454 -14.96 8.11 -16.41
N GLN A 455 -15.33 7.02 -15.73
CA GLN A 455 -16.33 6.07 -16.20
C GLN A 455 -17.68 6.75 -16.47
N ALA A 456 -18.11 7.65 -15.57
CA ALA A 456 -19.34 8.43 -15.77
C ALA A 456 -19.26 9.36 -16.98
N LEU A 457 -18.13 10.07 -17.19
CA LEU A 457 -17.94 10.94 -18.37
C LEU A 457 -18.03 10.17 -19.68
N ILE A 458 -17.44 8.99 -19.74
CA ILE A 458 -17.53 8.08 -20.89
C ILE A 458 -18.98 7.65 -21.11
N LYS A 459 -19.66 7.14 -20.06
CA LYS A 459 -21.06 6.68 -20.14
C LYS A 459 -22.06 7.79 -20.48
N LEU A 460 -21.76 9.04 -20.13
CA LEU A 460 -22.55 10.20 -20.52
C LEU A 460 -22.37 10.59 -21.99
N GLY A 461 -21.28 10.20 -22.64
CA GLY A 461 -20.92 10.65 -24.00
C GLY A 461 -20.08 11.92 -24.02
N LEU A 462 -19.86 12.57 -22.86
CA LEU A 462 -19.01 13.76 -22.75
C LEU A 462 -17.58 13.51 -23.22
N LEU A 463 -17.11 12.27 -23.07
CA LEU A 463 -15.90 11.79 -23.72
C LEU A 463 -16.26 10.62 -24.64
N PRO A 464 -15.81 10.62 -25.91
CA PRO A 464 -15.04 11.67 -26.59
C PRO A 464 -15.90 12.77 -27.24
N TYR A 465 -17.23 12.72 -27.16
CA TYR A 465 -18.10 13.52 -28.05
C TYR A 465 -18.35 14.97 -27.59
N GLY A 466 -18.01 15.32 -26.35
CA GLY A 466 -18.20 16.67 -25.80
C GLY A 466 -19.63 17.02 -25.42
N GLU A 467 -20.60 16.11 -25.60
CA GLU A 467 -22.01 16.32 -25.30
C GLU A 467 -22.65 15.11 -24.61
N ILE A 468 -23.74 15.35 -23.87
CA ILE A 468 -24.50 14.27 -23.25
C ILE A 468 -25.31 13.54 -24.33
N GLY A 469 -25.07 12.24 -24.46
CA GLY A 469 -25.69 11.40 -25.48
C GLY A 469 -26.07 10.01 -25.00
N VAL A 470 -26.72 9.26 -25.90
CA VAL A 470 -27.05 7.84 -25.68
C VAL A 470 -25.89 6.98 -26.16
N GLN A 471 -25.44 6.06 -25.31
CA GLN A 471 -24.42 5.07 -25.65
C GLN A 471 -24.93 4.16 -26.76
N LYS A 472 -24.11 3.96 -27.79
CA LYS A 472 -24.32 2.99 -28.87
C LYS A 472 -23.56 1.72 -28.54
N GLU A 473 -23.85 0.63 -29.26
CA GLU A 473 -23.18 -0.66 -29.09
C GLU A 473 -21.65 -0.57 -29.24
N ASN A 474 -21.17 0.34 -30.09
CA ASN A 474 -19.76 0.57 -30.36
C ASN A 474 -19.15 1.77 -29.64
N SER A 475 -19.87 2.37 -28.67
CA SER A 475 -19.36 3.51 -27.92
C SER A 475 -18.20 3.11 -26.99
N PRO A 476 -17.26 4.02 -26.72
CA PRO A 476 -16.18 3.78 -25.79
C PRO A 476 -16.70 3.41 -24.40
N THR A 477 -15.99 2.51 -23.71
CA THR A 477 -16.36 2.10 -22.36
C THR A 477 -15.14 1.65 -21.57
N LEU A 478 -15.33 1.47 -20.26
CA LEU A 478 -14.39 0.75 -19.41
C LEU A 478 -15.00 -0.57 -18.97
N THR A 479 -14.16 -1.60 -18.91
CA THR A 479 -14.57 -2.95 -18.51
C THR A 479 -13.49 -3.58 -17.63
N PHE A 480 -13.73 -4.82 -17.20
CA PHE A 480 -12.83 -5.58 -16.34
C PHE A 480 -11.39 -5.56 -16.85
N ASN A 481 -10.47 -5.35 -15.92
CA ASN A 481 -9.04 -5.47 -16.18
C ASN A 481 -8.72 -6.86 -16.77
N ASN A 482 -7.74 -6.96 -17.66
CA ASN A 482 -7.30 -8.24 -18.22
C ASN A 482 -6.86 -9.27 -17.15
N ILE A 483 -6.46 -8.81 -15.95
CA ILE A 483 -6.08 -9.68 -14.84
C ILE A 483 -7.28 -10.36 -14.15
N GLY A 484 -8.51 -9.90 -14.43
CA GLY A 484 -9.73 -10.41 -13.80
C GLY A 484 -9.90 -10.03 -12.33
N ARG A 485 -9.24 -8.96 -11.85
CA ARG A 485 -9.34 -8.46 -10.47
C ARG A 485 -9.00 -6.96 -10.35
N HIS A 486 -9.34 -6.40 -9.18
CA HIS A 486 -8.85 -5.10 -8.72
C HIS A 486 -7.32 -5.02 -8.70
N GLN A 487 -6.77 -3.87 -9.07
CA GLN A 487 -5.33 -3.57 -8.97
C GLN A 487 -5.11 -2.25 -8.26
N SER A 488 -4.41 -2.27 -7.13
CA SER A 488 -3.89 -1.11 -6.42
C SER A 488 -2.36 -1.10 -6.42
N LYS A 489 -1.75 -0.15 -7.13
CA LYS A 489 -0.29 0.03 -7.22
C LYS A 489 0.09 1.38 -7.81
N LEU A 490 1.38 1.71 -7.82
CA LEU A 490 1.90 2.83 -8.59
C LEU A 490 2.22 2.40 -10.02
N VAL A 491 1.84 3.20 -11.01
CA VAL A 491 2.17 2.98 -12.43
C VAL A 491 2.84 4.20 -13.02
N ARG A 492 3.64 3.97 -14.06
CA ARG A 492 4.28 5.04 -14.83
C ARG A 492 3.45 5.32 -16.06
N THR A 493 2.95 6.54 -16.19
CA THR A 493 2.24 7.02 -17.36
C THR A 493 3.13 8.01 -18.12
N LYS A 494 2.96 8.06 -19.45
CA LYS A 494 3.63 9.06 -20.30
C LYS A 494 2.58 10.08 -20.74
N VAL A 495 2.88 11.37 -20.63
CA VAL A 495 2.04 12.43 -21.18
C VAL A 495 2.21 12.46 -22.70
N CYS A 496 1.17 12.08 -23.43
CA CYS A 496 1.17 12.01 -24.89
C CYS A 496 0.67 13.29 -25.58
N SER A 497 -0.10 14.11 -24.87
CA SER A 497 -0.71 15.35 -25.36
C SER A 497 -0.81 16.38 -24.24
N THR A 498 -0.63 17.66 -24.58
CA THR A 498 -0.87 18.80 -23.68
C THR A 498 -1.99 19.70 -24.22
N ARG A 499 -2.93 19.14 -25.00
CA ARG A 499 -4.13 19.86 -25.46
C ARG A 499 -5.14 20.07 -24.34
N SER A 500 -5.19 19.15 -23.38
CA SER A 500 -6.07 19.27 -22.21
C SER A 500 -5.60 20.41 -21.29
N PRO A 501 -6.49 21.31 -20.84
CA PRO A 501 -6.14 22.36 -19.89
C PRO A 501 -5.62 21.80 -18.56
N TRP A 502 -6.04 20.58 -18.17
CA TRP A 502 -5.55 19.87 -16.98
C TRP A 502 -4.06 19.50 -17.05
N LEU A 503 -3.48 19.43 -18.26
CA LEU A 503 -2.09 19.07 -18.50
C LEU A 503 -1.23 20.27 -18.93
N ARG A 504 -1.71 21.51 -18.76
CA ARG A 504 -1.01 22.72 -19.23
C ARG A 504 0.40 22.88 -18.67
N LYS A 505 0.64 22.45 -17.43
CA LYS A 505 1.98 22.49 -16.79
C LYS A 505 2.84 21.25 -17.07
N ALA A 506 2.29 20.25 -17.75
CA ALA A 506 3.04 19.06 -18.14
C ALA A 506 3.81 19.30 -19.45
N SER A 507 4.73 18.40 -19.73
CA SER A 507 5.44 18.32 -21.01
C SER A 507 5.13 17.02 -21.72
N VAL A 508 4.95 17.07 -23.04
CA VAL A 508 4.86 15.87 -23.87
C VAL A 508 6.11 15.00 -23.67
N GLY A 509 5.92 13.70 -23.45
CA GLY A 509 6.98 12.75 -23.12
C GLY A 509 7.34 12.70 -21.64
N GLN A 510 6.82 13.60 -20.81
CA GLN A 510 7.01 13.55 -19.35
C GLN A 510 6.45 12.23 -18.80
N ILE A 511 7.25 11.55 -17.98
CA ILE A 511 6.82 10.36 -17.27
C ILE A 511 6.35 10.76 -15.87
N LEU A 512 5.11 10.41 -15.56
CA LEU A 512 4.50 10.62 -14.25
C LEU A 512 4.31 9.26 -13.56
N THR A 513 4.51 9.22 -12.25
CA THR A 513 4.13 8.07 -11.44
C THR A 513 2.80 8.39 -10.78
N VAL A 514 1.77 7.61 -11.07
CA VAL A 514 0.42 7.82 -10.55
C VAL A 514 -0.08 6.57 -9.81
N PRO A 515 -0.82 6.73 -8.71
CA PRO A 515 -1.53 5.61 -8.11
C PRO A 515 -2.69 5.17 -9.01
N ILE A 516 -2.89 3.87 -9.13
CA ILE A 516 -4.12 3.28 -9.66
C ILE A 516 -4.77 2.44 -8.57
N SER A 517 -6.09 2.38 -8.62
CA SER A 517 -6.92 1.52 -7.79
C SER A 517 -8.26 1.28 -8.49
N HIS A 518 -8.36 0.22 -9.28
CA HIS A 518 -9.58 -0.11 -10.03
C HIS A 518 -9.67 -1.60 -10.42
N GLY A 519 -10.90 -2.12 -10.49
CA GLY A 519 -11.22 -3.42 -11.12
C GLY A 519 -11.65 -3.32 -12.59
N GLU A 520 -12.20 -2.16 -12.97
CA GLU A 520 -12.79 -1.89 -14.29
C GLU A 520 -12.14 -0.69 -14.97
N GLY A 521 -10.82 -0.74 -15.17
CA GLY A 521 -10.07 0.37 -15.79
C GLY A 521 -9.60 0.08 -17.21
N ARG A 522 -10.00 -1.06 -17.79
CA ARG A 522 -9.62 -1.38 -19.17
C ARG A 522 -10.50 -0.61 -20.14
N PHE A 523 -9.91 0.39 -20.78
CA PHE A 523 -10.56 1.17 -21.82
C PHE A 523 -10.71 0.35 -23.12
N VAL A 524 -11.90 0.36 -23.70
CA VAL A 524 -12.23 -0.30 -24.98
C VAL A 524 -12.97 0.72 -25.85
N ALA A 525 -12.48 0.92 -27.07
CA ALA A 525 -13.04 1.83 -28.05
C ALA A 525 -12.69 1.34 -29.47
N ASN A 526 -13.44 1.82 -30.47
CA ASN A 526 -13.06 1.63 -31.87
C ASN A 526 -11.93 2.61 -32.26
N THR A 527 -11.26 2.36 -33.39
CA THR A 527 -10.11 3.18 -33.83
C THR A 527 -10.46 4.66 -34.00
N ASN A 528 -11.64 4.97 -34.54
CA ASN A 528 -12.05 6.36 -34.76
C ASN A 528 -12.20 7.13 -33.44
N ASP A 529 -12.81 6.51 -32.42
CA ASP A 529 -12.96 7.12 -31.11
C ASP A 529 -11.61 7.27 -30.39
N ILE A 530 -10.68 6.32 -30.58
CA ILE A 530 -9.30 6.42 -30.05
C ILE A 530 -8.57 7.61 -30.68
N ASP A 531 -8.69 7.81 -31.99
CA ASP A 531 -8.03 8.92 -32.70
C ASP A 531 -8.64 10.30 -32.35
N THR A 532 -9.89 10.32 -31.88
CA THR A 532 -10.61 11.55 -31.52
C THR A 532 -10.26 12.05 -30.10
N MET A 533 -9.87 11.13 -29.21
CA MET A 533 -9.40 11.44 -27.85
C MET A 533 -7.97 12.01 -27.84
#